data_AF-A0A3C0BBE9-F1
#
_entry.id   AF-A0A3C0BBE9-F1
#
_cell.length_a   1.000
_cell.length_b   1.000
_cell.length_c   1.000
_cell.angle_alpha   90.00
_cell.angle_beta   90.00
_cell.angle_gamma   90.00
#
_symmetry.space_group_name_H-M   'P 1'
#
loop_
_entity.id
_entity.type
_entity.pdbx_description
1 polymer ?
#
loop_
_entity_poly.entity_id
_entity_poly.type
_entity_poly.pdbx_seq_one_letter_code
_entity_poly.pdbx_strand_id
1 'polypeptide(L)'
;MFSFGLKCLILQILELSKILAMMNDFFDDRNADDYIDRLSSRFDSMIVNGTALFFDIEEYEDLIDHYLFINNLKKCNQVMSYAMEQYPGNTDLLIRQAQLLVSSNKAEKALRVLSKVEDIDPHNSEVFFTKGAIYSQMKRYADAIEEYNKAIKDDEDLANIYSNIAFEYENLGNYHKSIES
;
A
#
# COMPACT_ATOMS: atom_id res chain seq x y z
N MET A 1 53.39 15.48 24.08
CA MET A 1 52.05 15.45 24.72
C MET A 1 50.92 16.03 23.86
N PHE A 2 51.15 16.49 22.62
CA PHE A 2 50.15 17.17 21.78
C PHE A 2 49.30 16.26 20.85
N SER A 3 49.57 14.96 20.78
CA SER A 3 48.91 14.06 19.83
C SER A 3 47.49 13.63 20.22
N PHE A 4 47.11 13.73 21.50
CA PHE A 4 45.81 13.23 21.97
C PHE A 4 44.65 14.20 21.68
N GLY A 5 44.90 15.51 21.74
CA GLY A 5 43.87 16.53 21.49
C GLY A 5 43.37 16.53 20.04
N LEU A 6 44.29 16.40 19.08
CA LEU A 6 43.94 16.40 17.65
C LEU A 6 43.12 15.16 17.26
N LYS A 7 43.42 14.00 17.87
CA LYS A 7 42.67 12.75 17.64
C LYS A 7 41.25 12.81 18.20
N CYS A 8 41.07 13.48 19.34
CA CYS A 8 39.75 13.71 19.94
C CYS A 8 38.89 14.67 19.10
N LEU A 9 39.50 15.75 18.60
CA LEU A 9 38.82 16.71 17.73
C LEU A 9 38.37 16.08 16.40
N ILE A 10 39.21 15.23 15.80
CA ILE A 10 38.86 14.49 14.57
C ILE A 10 37.70 13.53 14.81
N LEU A 11 37.68 12.81 15.95
CA LEU A 11 36.57 11.94 16.30
C LEU A 11 35.26 12.72 16.50
N GLN A 12 35.30 13.87 17.15
CA GLN A 12 34.12 14.73 17.30
C GLN A 12 33.60 15.27 15.95
N ILE A 13 34.49 15.64 15.03
CA ILE A 13 34.10 16.08 13.68
C ILE A 13 33.48 14.94 12.87
N LEU A 14 34.02 13.72 12.98
CA LEU A 14 33.46 12.55 12.30
C LEU A 14 32.06 12.20 12.84
N GLU A 15 31.86 12.24 14.15
CA GLU A 15 30.53 12.01 14.76
C GLU A 15 29.54 13.11 14.36
N LEU A 16 29.94 14.39 14.34
CA LEU A 16 29.11 15.49 13.83
C LEU A 16 28.77 15.32 12.34
N SER A 17 29.70 14.81 11.52
CA SER A 17 29.44 14.55 10.10
C SER A 17 28.44 13.40 9.89
N LYS A 18 28.48 12.37 10.73
CA LYS A 18 27.49 11.28 10.71
C LYS A 18 26.12 11.78 11.16
N ILE A 19 26.06 12.59 12.22
CA ILE A 19 24.81 13.19 12.68
C ILE A 19 24.25 14.12 11.61
N LEU A 20 25.10 14.90 10.91
CA LEU A 20 24.68 15.74 9.79
C LEU A 20 24.18 14.93 8.59
N ALA A 21 24.82 13.80 8.28
CA ALA A 21 24.35 12.87 7.25
C ALA A 21 23.00 12.25 7.62
N MET A 22 22.85 11.78 8.87
CA MET A 22 21.59 11.25 9.40
C MET A 22 20.49 12.33 9.48
N MET A 23 20.84 13.59 9.71
CA MET A 23 19.91 14.71 9.63
C MET A 23 19.52 15.04 8.20
N ASN A 24 20.43 14.89 7.21
CA ASN A 24 20.09 15.03 5.80
C ASN A 24 19.11 13.93 5.35
N ASP A 25 19.28 12.70 5.82
CA ASP A 25 18.31 11.62 5.58
C ASP A 25 16.94 11.90 6.22
N PHE A 26 16.88 12.75 7.25
CA PHE A 26 15.63 13.21 7.90
C PHE A 26 14.98 14.43 7.20
N PHE A 27 15.69 15.10 6.28
CA PHE A 27 15.20 16.25 5.48
C PHE A 27 14.81 15.87 4.04
N ASP A 28 14.67 14.57 3.75
CA ASP A 28 14.43 14.01 2.41
C ASP A 28 12.99 14.20 1.88
N ASP A 29 12.11 14.85 2.65
CA ASP A 29 10.72 15.14 2.27
C ASP A 29 10.63 16.04 1.01
N ARG A 30 11.65 16.88 0.76
CA ARG A 30 11.74 17.68 -0.47
C ARG A 30 12.12 16.89 -1.72
N ASN A 31 12.73 15.70 -1.56
CA ASN A 31 13.08 14.83 -2.69
C ASN A 31 11.93 13.89 -3.06
N ALA A 32 11.06 13.54 -2.10
CA ALA A 32 9.88 12.71 -2.36
C ALA A 32 8.84 13.46 -3.22
N ASP A 33 8.51 14.71 -2.86
CA ASP A 33 7.61 15.56 -3.67
C ASP A 33 8.16 15.79 -5.08
N ASP A 34 9.47 16.05 -5.20
CA ASP A 34 10.14 16.26 -6.49
C ASP A 34 10.24 14.95 -7.31
N TYR A 35 10.34 13.79 -6.65
CA TYR A 35 10.29 12.49 -7.31
C TYR A 35 8.92 12.22 -7.92
N ILE A 36 7.84 12.38 -7.14
CA ILE A 36 6.49 12.07 -7.63
C ILE A 36 6.04 13.05 -8.72
N ASP A 37 6.46 14.32 -8.65
CA ASP A 37 6.21 15.31 -9.70
C ASP A 37 6.90 14.94 -11.02
N ARG A 38 8.17 14.50 -10.96
CA ARG A 38 8.90 14.01 -12.14
C ARG A 38 8.26 12.76 -12.71
N LEU A 39 7.87 11.81 -11.86
CA LEU A 39 7.27 10.55 -12.26
C LEU A 39 5.91 10.79 -12.94
N SER A 40 5.08 11.65 -12.34
CA SER A 40 3.79 12.07 -12.89
C SER A 40 3.95 12.79 -14.22
N SER A 41 4.95 13.68 -14.33
CA SER A 41 5.25 14.39 -15.58
C SER A 41 5.73 13.44 -16.70
N ARG A 42 6.55 12.44 -16.36
CA ARG A 42 6.99 11.40 -17.30
C ARG A 42 5.79 10.57 -17.79
N PHE A 43 4.90 10.18 -16.88
CA PHE A 43 3.67 9.47 -17.23
C PHE A 43 2.77 10.32 -18.13
N ASP A 44 2.52 11.58 -17.79
CA ASP A 44 1.69 12.47 -18.62
C ASP A 44 2.28 12.68 -20.02
N SER A 45 3.60 12.87 -20.10
CA SER A 45 4.31 12.99 -21.38
C SER A 45 4.16 11.73 -22.23
N MET A 46 4.21 10.54 -21.61
CA MET A 46 3.95 9.27 -22.29
C MET A 46 2.58 9.27 -22.96
N ILE A 47 1.54 9.63 -22.21
CA ILE A 47 0.14 9.62 -22.67
C ILE A 47 -0.06 10.65 -23.79
N VAL A 48 0.45 11.87 -23.62
CA VAL A 48 0.29 12.97 -24.59
C VAL A 48 1.01 12.68 -25.89
N ASN A 49 2.23 12.15 -25.82
CA ASN A 49 3.06 11.90 -27.00
C ASN A 49 2.79 10.53 -27.64
N GLY A 50 2.02 9.66 -26.99
CA GLY A 50 1.77 8.30 -27.44
C GLY A 50 3.05 7.46 -27.50
N THR A 51 4.04 7.76 -26.65
CA THR A 51 5.28 7.00 -26.59
C THR A 51 5.08 5.75 -25.74
N ALA A 52 5.69 4.64 -26.12
CA ALA A 52 5.72 3.45 -25.27
C ALA A 52 6.87 3.60 -24.26
N LEU A 53 6.58 4.15 -23.07
CA LEU A 53 7.51 4.13 -21.95
C LEU A 53 7.17 2.97 -21.02
N PHE A 54 8.20 2.32 -20.50
CA PHE A 54 8.08 1.30 -19.48
C PHE A 54 8.17 1.97 -18.10
N PHE A 55 7.41 1.46 -17.14
CA PHE A 55 7.54 1.80 -15.72
C PHE A 55 7.63 0.49 -14.95
N ASP A 56 8.42 0.47 -13.88
CA ASP A 56 8.40 -0.68 -12.97
C ASP A 56 7.11 -0.69 -12.13
N ILE A 57 6.91 -1.76 -11.36
CA ILE A 57 5.67 -1.95 -10.60
C ILE A 57 5.61 -0.90 -9.49
N GLU A 58 6.74 -0.64 -8.84
CA GLU A 58 6.89 0.34 -7.77
C GLU A 58 6.54 1.76 -8.25
N GLU A 59 7.03 2.17 -9.43
CA GLU A 59 6.66 3.45 -10.07
C GLU A 59 5.15 3.52 -10.35
N TYR A 60 4.53 2.42 -10.76
CA TYR A 60 3.07 2.38 -10.95
C TYR A 60 2.32 2.50 -9.63
N GLU A 61 2.77 1.82 -8.58
CA GLU A 61 2.17 1.92 -7.23
C GLU A 61 2.28 3.34 -6.67
N ASP A 62 3.45 3.97 -6.78
CA ASP A 62 3.67 5.35 -6.34
C ASP A 62 2.72 6.33 -7.05
N LEU A 63 2.54 6.15 -8.36
CA LEU A 63 1.57 6.94 -9.14
C LEU A 63 0.12 6.66 -8.74
N ILE A 64 -0.24 5.40 -8.47
CA ILE A 64 -1.59 5.02 -8.01
C ILE A 64 -1.89 5.69 -6.67
N ASP A 65 -0.98 5.58 -5.71
CA ASP A 65 -1.13 6.13 -4.36
C ASP A 65 -1.18 7.66 -4.41
N HIS A 66 -0.32 8.30 -5.19
CA HIS A 66 -0.37 9.75 -5.41
C HIS A 66 -1.71 10.20 -5.98
N TYR A 67 -2.19 9.57 -7.07
CA TYR A 67 -3.44 9.97 -7.70
C TYR A 67 -4.68 9.64 -6.86
N LEU A 68 -4.61 8.62 -5.99
CA LEU A 68 -5.65 8.37 -4.99
C LEU A 68 -5.66 9.44 -3.90
N PHE A 69 -4.49 9.83 -3.40
CA PHE A 69 -4.33 10.86 -2.39
C PHE A 69 -4.92 12.20 -2.84
N ILE A 70 -4.64 12.62 -4.08
CA ILE A 70 -5.23 13.85 -4.66
C ILE A 70 -6.64 13.63 -5.24
N ASN A 71 -7.26 12.47 -5.01
CA ASN A 71 -8.59 12.08 -5.49
C ASN A 71 -8.78 12.23 -7.02
N ASN A 72 -7.71 12.07 -7.79
CA ASN A 72 -7.74 12.08 -9.24
C ASN A 72 -8.00 10.66 -9.77
N LEU A 73 -9.21 10.18 -9.54
CA LEU A 73 -9.63 8.83 -9.94
C LEU A 73 -9.48 8.58 -11.44
N LYS A 74 -9.60 9.61 -12.28
CA LYS A 74 -9.42 9.47 -13.72
C LYS A 74 -7.99 9.05 -14.05
N LYS A 75 -6.99 9.77 -13.52
CA LYS A 75 -5.59 9.43 -13.75
C LYS A 75 -5.20 8.11 -13.08
N CYS A 76 -5.65 7.86 -11.85
CA CYS A 76 -5.42 6.58 -11.17
C CYS A 76 -5.89 5.39 -12.03
N ASN A 77 -7.11 5.46 -12.60
CA ASN A 77 -7.60 4.40 -13.49
C ASN A 77 -6.78 4.28 -14.80
N GLN A 78 -6.24 5.40 -15.33
CA GLN A 78 -5.34 5.35 -16.48
C GLN A 78 -4.03 4.63 -16.11
N VAL A 79 -3.37 5.04 -15.02
CA VAL A 79 -2.14 4.40 -14.52
C VAL A 79 -2.37 2.89 -14.33
N MET A 80 -3.44 2.53 -13.63
CA MET A 80 -3.84 1.13 -13.42
C MET A 80 -4.05 0.37 -14.73
N SER A 81 -4.64 0.99 -15.75
CA SER A 81 -4.84 0.35 -17.05
C SER A 81 -3.52 0.06 -17.76
N TYR A 82 -2.58 1.01 -17.76
CA TYR A 82 -1.25 0.81 -18.33
C TYR A 82 -0.43 -0.22 -17.57
N ALA A 83 -0.49 -0.20 -16.23
CA ALA A 83 0.19 -1.19 -15.39
C ALA A 83 -0.29 -2.61 -15.72
N MET A 84 -1.61 -2.81 -15.87
CA MET A 84 -2.21 -4.09 -16.24
C MET A 84 -1.89 -4.55 -17.67
N GLU A 85 -1.67 -3.61 -18.60
CA GLU A 85 -1.23 -3.91 -19.96
C GLU A 85 0.23 -4.38 -19.99
N GLN A 86 1.12 -3.77 -19.20
CA GLN A 86 2.53 -4.14 -19.14
C GLN A 86 2.79 -5.39 -18.29
N TYR A 87 2.01 -5.57 -17.22
CA TYR A 87 2.17 -6.65 -16.24
C TYR A 87 0.87 -7.45 -16.06
N PRO A 88 0.37 -8.12 -17.12
CA PRO A 88 -0.86 -8.89 -17.02
C PRO A 88 -0.68 -10.03 -16.01
N GLY A 89 -1.52 -10.03 -14.98
CA GLY A 89 -1.54 -11.10 -13.96
C GLY A 89 -0.54 -10.93 -12.81
N ASN A 90 0.15 -9.78 -12.70
CA ASN A 90 0.86 -9.46 -11.46
C ASN A 90 -0.13 -9.35 -10.30
N THR A 91 0.16 -10.08 -9.21
CA THR A 91 -0.72 -10.24 -8.05
C THR A 91 -0.90 -8.94 -7.28
N ASP A 92 0.17 -8.17 -7.12
CA ASP A 92 0.19 -6.93 -6.33
C ASP A 92 -0.69 -5.88 -7.00
N LEU A 93 -0.54 -5.71 -8.31
CA LEU A 93 -1.41 -4.84 -9.12
C LEU A 93 -2.88 -5.29 -9.07
N LEU A 94 -3.17 -6.60 -9.03
CA LEU A 94 -4.54 -7.11 -8.89
C LEU A 94 -5.12 -6.79 -7.51
N ILE A 95 -4.32 -6.86 -6.44
CA ILE A 95 -4.70 -6.42 -5.09
C ILE A 95 -4.99 -4.91 -5.09
N ARG A 96 -4.10 -4.09 -5.67
CA ARG A 96 -4.33 -2.64 -5.84
C ARG A 96 -5.60 -2.34 -6.64
N GLN A 97 -5.88 -3.09 -7.71
CA GLN A 97 -7.12 -2.98 -8.47
C GLN A 97 -8.35 -3.28 -7.60
N ALA A 98 -8.28 -4.29 -6.73
CA ALA A 98 -9.36 -4.60 -5.80
C ALA A 98 -9.61 -3.44 -4.81
N GLN A 99 -8.56 -2.87 -4.24
CA GLN A 99 -8.65 -1.70 -3.35
C GLN A 99 -9.29 -0.50 -4.06
N LEU A 100 -8.92 -0.23 -5.32
CA LEU A 100 -9.53 0.84 -6.14
C LEU A 100 -11.01 0.59 -6.46
N LEU A 101 -11.39 -0.68 -6.66
CA LEU A 101 -12.79 -1.06 -6.85
C LEU A 101 -13.61 -0.80 -5.59
N VAL A 102 -13.04 -1.03 -4.42
CA VAL A 102 -13.67 -0.77 -3.11
C VAL A 102 -13.88 0.72 -2.90
N SER A 103 -12.88 1.56 -3.17
CA SER A 103 -13.03 3.02 -3.10
C SER A 103 -14.08 3.56 -4.10
N SER A 104 -14.30 2.81 -5.19
CA SER A 104 -15.37 3.06 -6.17
C SER A 104 -16.72 2.41 -5.81
N ASN A 105 -16.90 1.93 -4.58
CA ASN A 105 -18.11 1.25 -4.08
C ASN A 105 -18.49 -0.02 -4.89
N LYS A 106 -17.50 -0.76 -5.39
CA LYS A 106 -17.67 -2.00 -6.18
C LYS A 106 -17.06 -3.22 -5.45
N ALA A 107 -17.38 -3.37 -4.17
CA ALA A 107 -16.83 -4.43 -3.30
C ALA A 107 -16.96 -5.85 -3.91
N GLU A 108 -18.12 -6.20 -4.47
CA GLU A 108 -18.32 -7.52 -5.10
C GLU A 108 -17.41 -7.76 -6.32
N LYS A 109 -17.05 -6.71 -7.05
CA LYS A 109 -16.08 -6.83 -8.15
C LYS A 109 -14.67 -7.01 -7.60
N ALA A 110 -14.33 -6.31 -6.51
CA ALA A 110 -13.05 -6.44 -5.84
C ALA A 110 -12.81 -7.87 -5.34
N LEU A 111 -13.81 -8.47 -4.67
CA LEU A 111 -13.74 -9.87 -4.22
C LEU A 111 -13.47 -10.83 -5.38
N ARG A 112 -14.11 -10.64 -6.55
CA ARG A 112 -13.85 -11.46 -7.74
C ARG A 112 -12.45 -11.27 -8.33
N VAL A 113 -11.85 -10.09 -8.19
CA VAL A 113 -10.46 -9.86 -8.59
C VAL A 113 -9.53 -10.59 -7.63
N LEU A 114 -9.76 -10.47 -6.32
CA LEU A 114 -8.97 -11.15 -5.29
C LEU A 114 -9.04 -12.67 -5.40
N SER A 115 -10.19 -13.26 -5.75
CA SER A 115 -10.27 -14.70 -6.02
C SER A 115 -9.38 -15.17 -7.18
N LYS A 116 -9.12 -14.30 -8.18
CA LYS A 116 -8.14 -14.64 -9.22
C LYS A 116 -6.71 -14.62 -8.69
N VAL A 117 -6.43 -13.77 -7.71
CA VAL A 117 -5.12 -13.77 -7.03
C VAL A 117 -4.98 -15.05 -6.22
N GLU A 118 -6.02 -15.49 -5.51
CA GLU A 118 -6.02 -16.79 -4.81
C GLU A 118 -5.78 -17.99 -5.75
N ASP A 119 -6.27 -17.93 -6.99
CA ASP A 119 -6.00 -18.96 -8.01
C ASP A 119 -4.52 -18.99 -8.46
N ILE A 120 -3.82 -17.86 -8.39
CA ILE A 120 -2.42 -17.69 -8.81
C ILE A 120 -1.46 -17.97 -7.63
N ASP A 121 -1.76 -17.37 -6.48
CA ASP A 121 -1.01 -17.47 -5.23
C ASP A 121 -1.97 -17.76 -4.06
N PRO A 122 -2.23 -19.05 -3.77
CA PRO A 122 -3.19 -19.47 -2.75
C PRO A 122 -2.80 -19.13 -1.30
N HIS A 123 -1.58 -18.65 -1.07
CA HIS A 123 -1.02 -18.41 0.26
C HIS A 123 -0.69 -16.94 0.52
N ASN A 124 -1.11 -16.04 -0.36
CA ASN A 124 -0.88 -14.61 -0.20
C ASN A 124 -1.69 -14.04 1.00
N SER A 125 -1.02 -13.70 2.10
CA SER A 125 -1.67 -13.17 3.31
C SER A 125 -2.39 -11.85 3.06
N GLU A 126 -1.84 -10.99 2.19
CA GLU A 126 -2.41 -9.69 1.85
C GLU A 126 -3.77 -9.82 1.15
N VAL A 127 -3.97 -10.87 0.35
CA VAL A 127 -5.26 -11.16 -0.28
C VAL A 127 -6.33 -11.44 0.78
N PHE A 128 -6.01 -12.29 1.74
CA PHE A 128 -6.93 -12.63 2.83
C PHE A 128 -7.20 -11.42 3.72
N PHE A 129 -6.17 -10.64 4.04
CA PHE A 129 -6.32 -9.38 4.77
C PHE A 129 -7.24 -8.41 4.03
N THR A 130 -7.01 -8.20 2.73
CA THR A 130 -7.81 -7.30 1.90
C THR A 130 -9.27 -7.77 1.79
N LYS A 131 -9.53 -9.08 1.63
CA LYS A 131 -10.89 -9.63 1.65
C LYS A 131 -11.57 -9.41 3.01
N GLY A 132 -10.84 -9.58 4.10
CA GLY A 132 -11.30 -9.28 5.46
C GLY A 132 -11.78 -7.83 5.59
N ALA A 133 -10.96 -6.87 5.14
CA ALA A 133 -11.31 -5.46 5.14
C ALA A 133 -12.55 -5.15 4.29
N ILE A 134 -12.68 -5.79 3.12
CA ILE A 134 -13.84 -5.63 2.24
C ILE A 134 -15.11 -6.16 2.91
N TYR A 135 -15.07 -7.33 3.52
CA TYR A 135 -16.22 -7.89 4.23
C TYR A 135 -16.61 -7.05 5.44
N SER A 136 -15.64 -6.51 6.17
CA SER A 136 -15.87 -5.56 7.26
C SER A 136 -16.65 -4.33 6.78
N GLN A 137 -16.22 -3.71 5.68
CA GLN A 137 -16.91 -2.57 5.09
C GLN A 137 -18.34 -2.92 4.62
N MET A 138 -18.56 -4.15 4.16
CA MET A 138 -19.88 -4.68 3.81
C MET A 138 -20.73 -5.07 5.02
N LYS A 139 -20.24 -4.89 6.25
CA LYS A 139 -20.85 -5.34 7.52
C LYS A 139 -21.06 -6.85 7.62
N ARG A 140 -20.27 -7.60 6.86
CA ARG A 140 -20.23 -9.07 6.87
C ARG A 140 -19.15 -9.52 7.85
N TYR A 141 -19.37 -9.20 9.13
CA TYR A 141 -18.35 -9.30 10.17
C TYR A 141 -17.82 -10.73 10.39
N ALA A 142 -18.69 -11.75 10.30
CA ALA A 142 -18.28 -13.14 10.42
C ALA A 142 -17.34 -13.58 9.27
N ASP A 143 -17.66 -13.17 8.03
CA ASP A 143 -16.83 -13.45 6.86
C ASP A 143 -15.49 -12.70 6.95
N ALA A 144 -15.51 -11.46 7.46
CA ALA A 144 -14.30 -10.68 7.70
C ALA A 144 -13.34 -11.39 8.66
N ILE A 145 -13.85 -11.90 9.78
CA ILE A 145 -13.08 -12.68 10.75
C ILE A 145 -12.49 -13.94 10.10
N GLU A 146 -13.26 -14.66 9.29
CA GLU A 146 -12.76 -15.86 8.61
C GLU A 146 -11.55 -15.54 7.72
N GLU A 147 -11.65 -14.49 6.90
CA GLU A 147 -10.56 -14.09 6.02
C GLU A 147 -9.35 -13.55 6.79
N TYR A 148 -9.55 -12.72 7.81
CA TYR A 148 -8.43 -12.27 8.65
C TYR A 148 -7.70 -13.43 9.34
N ASN A 149 -8.42 -14.48 9.76
CA ASN A 149 -7.77 -15.67 10.32
C ASN A 149 -6.92 -16.45 9.29
N LYS A 150 -7.26 -16.38 8.00
CA LYS A 150 -6.42 -16.96 6.93
C LYS A 150 -5.13 -16.17 6.76
N ALA A 151 -5.18 -14.84 6.92
CA ALA A 151 -4.00 -13.96 6.84
C ALA A 151 -2.96 -14.21 7.96
N ILE A 152 -3.39 -14.64 9.16
CA ILE A 152 -2.50 -14.87 10.32
C ILE A 152 -1.34 -15.85 10.05
N LYS A 153 -1.52 -16.80 9.12
CA LYS A 153 -0.61 -17.93 8.99
C LYS A 153 0.80 -17.55 8.54
N ASP A 154 0.94 -16.46 7.80
CA ASP A 154 2.15 -16.14 7.04
C ASP A 154 2.62 -14.68 7.19
N ASP A 155 1.99 -13.90 8.08
CA ASP A 155 2.18 -12.43 8.15
C ASP A 155 3.07 -11.95 9.31
N GLU A 156 3.86 -10.91 9.06
CA GLU A 156 4.74 -10.25 10.04
C GLU A 156 3.97 -9.24 10.92
N ASP A 157 2.79 -8.75 10.49
CA ASP A 157 1.98 -7.76 11.23
C ASP A 157 0.76 -8.37 11.95
N LEU A 158 1.03 -9.40 12.76
CA LEU A 158 0.00 -10.08 13.55
C LEU A 158 -0.81 -9.14 14.45
N ALA A 159 -0.18 -8.09 14.98
CA ALA A 159 -0.83 -7.16 15.91
C ALA A 159 -1.98 -6.40 15.24
N ASN A 160 -1.78 -5.95 14.00
CA ASN A 160 -2.80 -5.30 13.20
C ASN A 160 -3.95 -6.26 12.86
N ILE A 161 -3.63 -7.49 12.42
CA ILE A 161 -4.64 -8.50 12.10
C ILE A 161 -5.52 -8.81 13.32
N TYR A 162 -4.94 -9.05 14.50
CA TYR A 162 -5.71 -9.29 15.72
C TYR A 162 -6.55 -8.08 16.13
N SER A 163 -6.08 -6.86 15.90
CA SER A 163 -6.84 -5.64 16.18
C SER A 163 -8.09 -5.56 15.30
N ASN A 164 -7.96 -5.88 14.00
CA ASN A 164 -9.11 -5.94 13.09
C ASN A 164 -10.09 -7.04 13.49
N ILE A 165 -9.61 -8.24 13.85
CA ILE A 165 -10.48 -9.33 14.33
C ILE A 165 -11.25 -8.91 15.60
N ALA A 166 -10.58 -8.27 16.55
CA ALA A 166 -11.23 -7.78 17.78
C ALA A 166 -12.33 -6.75 17.47
N PHE A 167 -12.06 -5.83 16.54
CA PHE A 167 -13.04 -4.87 16.06
C PHE A 167 -14.27 -5.55 15.44
N GLU A 168 -14.09 -6.62 14.67
CA GLU A 168 -15.21 -7.36 14.10
C GLU A 168 -16.05 -8.10 15.16
N TYR A 169 -15.42 -8.64 16.22
CA TYR A 169 -16.15 -9.24 17.34
C TYR A 169 -17.01 -8.23 18.09
N GLU A 170 -16.52 -7.00 18.27
CA GLU A 170 -17.32 -5.91 18.86
C GLU A 170 -18.54 -5.59 17.99
N ASN A 171 -18.34 -5.48 16.68
CA ASN A 171 -19.41 -5.21 15.72
C ASN A 171 -20.48 -6.32 15.71
N LEU A 172 -20.08 -7.59 15.77
CA LEU A 172 -21.01 -8.72 15.90
C LEU A 172 -21.83 -8.63 17.19
N GLY A 173 -21.18 -8.36 18.32
CA GLY A 173 -21.86 -8.22 19.62
C GLY A 173 -22.89 -7.08 19.63
N ASN A 174 -22.57 -5.96 18.98
CA ASN A 174 -23.49 -4.83 18.84
C ASN A 174 -24.64 -5.13 17.88
N TYR A 175 -24.39 -5.84 16.78
CA TYR A 175 -25.42 -6.25 15.82
C TYR A 175 -26.45 -7.19 16.46
N HIS A 176 -26.00 -8.19 17.23
CA HIS A 176 -26.89 -9.09 17.97
C HIS A 176 -27.80 -8.34 18.95
N LYS A 177 -27.24 -7.39 19.73
CA LYS A 177 -28.04 -6.54 20.63
C LYS A 177 -29.08 -5.70 19.90
N SER A 178 -28.77 -5.21 18.70
CA SER A 178 -29.69 -4.40 17.89
C SER A 178 -30.87 -5.20 17.32
N ILE A 179 -30.78 -6.52 17.20
CA ILE A 179 -31.86 -7.38 16.72
C ILE A 179 -32.76 -7.85 17.89
N GLU A 180 -32.21 -7.96 19.09
CA GLU A 180 -32.95 -8.39 20.29
C GLU A 180 -33.77 -7.26 20.96
N SER A 181 -33.54 -5.99 20.61
CA SER A 181 -34.24 -4.81 21.16
C SER A 181 -35.35 -4.30 20.24
#